data_AF-A0A8J5CHR5-F1
#
_entry.id   AF-A0A8J5CHR5-F1
#
_cell.length_a   1.000
_cell.length_b   1.000
_cell.length_c   1.000
_cell.angle_alpha   90.00
_cell.angle_beta   90.00
_cell.angle_gamma   90.00
#
_symmetry.space_group_name_H-M   'P 1'
#
loop_
_entity.id
_entity.type
_entity.pdbx_description
1 polymer ?
#
loop_
_entity_poly.entity_id
_entity_poly.type
_entity_poly.pdbx_seq_one_letter_code
_entity_poly.pdbx_strand_id
1 'polypeptide(L)'
;MAAATAARSRSATEVWLLGQPEPNPCWGKQLPKNGQVLRRFFHFVRVQRKSVKEAASLVTAEVAVVWEKARIPTQKKSRCVERILRLYASWQNLDRSKKRSAEVDVENRRSFSLALMTLFDIGHADAFDLITVDEDRQFLLGQRCPDGPRCIMQGVDQSLADRERRRLERGVLKRSSSPERATTATRSSSGLGAGDEEENGGDDGRDADFVPSAEYPLNRPVPPSVAARRS
;
A
#
# COMPACT_ATOMS: atom_id res chain seq x y z
N MET A 1 30.94 20.97 2.07
CA MET A 1 30.07 21.64 3.06
C MET A 1 29.14 20.59 3.68
N ALA A 2 29.59 19.90 4.73
CA ALA A 2 28.75 18.95 5.46
C ALA A 2 27.86 19.72 6.45
N ALA A 3 26.55 19.63 6.28
CA ALA A 3 25.61 20.23 7.21
C ALA A 3 25.63 19.47 8.55
N ALA A 4 26.15 20.11 9.59
CA ALA A 4 26.07 19.60 10.95
C ALA A 4 24.60 19.56 11.37
N THR A 5 24.01 18.37 11.38
CA THR A 5 22.63 18.16 11.83
C THR A 5 22.64 18.18 13.36
N ALA A 6 22.13 19.26 13.97
CA ALA A 6 22.03 19.38 15.42
C ALA A 6 21.27 18.17 16.00
N ALA A 7 21.91 17.43 16.91
CA ALA A 7 21.35 16.24 17.52
C ALA A 7 20.17 16.63 18.44
N ARG A 8 18.93 16.37 17.99
CA ARG A 8 17.75 16.42 18.86
C ARG A 8 17.85 15.32 19.93
N SER A 9 17.55 15.67 21.17
CA SER A 9 17.49 14.72 22.29
C SER A 9 16.52 13.57 21.96
N ARG A 10 16.87 12.33 22.36
CA ARG A 10 16.09 11.11 22.04
C ARG A 10 14.62 11.20 22.45
N SER A 11 14.32 11.89 23.56
CA SER A 11 12.96 12.18 24.04
C SER A 11 12.16 13.11 23.11
N ALA A 12 12.81 14.03 22.39
CA ALA A 12 12.15 15.00 21.52
C ALA A 12 11.67 14.40 20.17
N THR A 13 12.10 13.18 19.85
CA THR A 13 11.78 12.52 18.56
C THR A 13 10.86 11.32 18.76
N GLU A 14 10.67 10.88 20.00
CA GLU A 14 9.83 9.75 20.37
C GLU A 14 8.40 9.92 19.87
N VAL A 15 7.87 8.85 19.28
CA VAL A 15 6.50 8.76 18.81
C VAL A 15 5.73 7.95 19.85
N TRP A 16 4.71 8.56 20.45
CA TRP A 16 3.87 7.88 21.44
C TRP A 16 3.28 6.57 20.88
N LEU A 17 3.29 5.50 21.68
CA LEU A 17 3.01 4.08 21.36
C LEU A 17 3.99 3.37 20.40
N LEU A 18 4.79 4.12 19.63
CA LEU A 18 5.67 3.55 18.62
C LEU A 18 7.14 3.56 19.04
N GLY A 19 7.54 4.43 19.96
CA GLY A 19 8.93 4.62 20.37
C GLY A 19 9.72 5.46 19.37
N GLN A 20 11.00 5.15 19.20
CA GLN A 20 11.90 5.94 18.35
C GLN A 20 11.65 5.68 16.84
N PRO A 21 11.66 6.72 16.00
CA PRO A 21 11.68 6.55 14.55
C PRO A 21 12.92 5.77 14.10
N GLU A 22 12.75 4.89 13.12
CA GLU A 22 13.82 3.97 12.71
C GLU A 22 14.42 4.41 11.35
N PRO A 23 15.71 4.80 11.32
CA PRO A 23 16.37 5.30 10.12
C PRO A 23 16.73 4.21 9.12
N ASN A 24 16.77 2.94 9.52
CA ASN A 24 17.04 1.81 8.64
C ASN A 24 16.30 0.62 9.24
N PRO A 25 15.03 0.39 8.86
CA PRO A 25 14.29 -0.75 9.36
C PRO A 25 15.01 -2.00 8.89
N CYS A 26 15.46 -2.81 9.82
CA CYS A 26 15.86 -4.17 9.50
C CYS A 26 14.58 -4.91 9.09
N TRP A 27 14.21 -4.83 7.80
CA TRP A 27 13.10 -5.58 7.25
C TRP A 27 13.29 -7.10 7.42
N GLY A 28 14.49 -7.53 7.81
CA GLY A 28 14.76 -8.86 8.34
C GLY A 28 14.49 -9.94 7.31
N LYS A 29 14.23 -11.15 7.80
CA LYS A 29 13.79 -12.29 6.99
C LYS A 29 12.26 -12.44 7.02
N GLN A 30 11.51 -11.47 7.54
CA GLN A 30 10.06 -11.55 7.69
C GLN A 30 9.39 -10.41 6.93
N LEU A 31 8.11 -10.54 6.65
CA LEU A 31 7.40 -9.42 6.03
C LEU A 31 7.19 -8.30 7.07
N PRO A 32 7.21 -7.03 6.64
CA PRO A 32 7.15 -5.89 7.56
C PRO A 32 5.88 -5.86 8.40
N LYS A 33 6.01 -5.51 9.69
CA LYS A 33 4.86 -5.24 10.58
C LYS A 33 4.41 -3.79 10.47
N ASN A 34 3.15 -3.51 10.79
CA ASN A 34 2.59 -2.15 10.79
C ASN A 34 3.45 -1.17 11.62
N GLY A 35 3.93 -1.60 12.79
CA GLY A 35 4.79 -0.77 13.65
C GLY A 35 6.14 -0.41 13.02
N GLN A 36 6.78 -1.34 12.32
CA GLN A 36 8.07 -1.09 11.65
C GLN A 36 7.88 -0.09 10.49
N VAL A 37 6.83 -0.29 9.70
CA VAL A 37 6.45 0.60 8.60
C VAL A 37 6.17 2.01 9.12
N LEU A 38 5.43 2.12 10.22
CA LEU A 38 5.06 3.41 10.79
C LEU A 38 6.25 4.13 11.46
N ARG A 39 7.17 3.40 12.11
CA ARG A 39 8.44 3.97 12.61
C ARG A 39 9.31 4.51 11.48
N ARG A 40 9.41 3.78 10.37
CA ARG A 40 10.12 4.22 9.17
C ARG A 40 9.49 5.48 8.58
N PHE A 41 8.17 5.50 8.50
CA PHE A 41 7.41 6.66 8.06
C PHE A 41 7.70 7.89 8.92
N PHE A 42 7.69 7.75 10.26
CA PHE A 42 8.00 8.85 11.16
C PHE A 42 9.44 9.35 11.03
N HIS A 43 10.38 8.51 10.63
CA HIS A 43 11.74 8.95 10.35
C HIS A 43 11.76 9.94 9.17
N PHE A 44 11.09 9.61 8.07
CA PHE A 44 10.98 10.51 6.92
C PHE A 44 10.29 11.83 7.28
N VAL A 45 9.20 11.79 8.05
CA VAL A 45 8.45 13.01 8.41
C VAL A 45 9.16 13.86 9.45
N ARG A 46 9.64 13.27 10.55
CA ARG A 46 10.15 14.03 11.72
C ARG A 46 11.63 14.36 11.63
N VAL A 47 12.43 13.51 10.98
CA VAL A 47 13.89 13.66 10.87
C VAL A 47 14.26 14.22 9.52
N GLN A 48 13.78 13.61 8.42
CA GLN A 48 14.11 14.07 7.06
C GLN A 48 13.18 15.17 6.52
N ARG A 49 12.17 15.60 7.31
CA ARG A 49 11.25 16.71 6.98
C ARG A 49 10.53 16.54 5.64
N LYS A 50 10.30 15.30 5.21
CA LYS A 50 9.52 15.00 4.00
C LYS A 50 8.03 15.27 4.23
N SER A 51 7.31 15.57 3.15
CA SER A 51 5.85 15.67 3.23
C SER A 51 5.23 14.31 3.61
N VAL A 52 4.06 14.30 4.23
CA VAL A 52 3.34 13.07 4.62
C VAL A 52 3.14 12.15 3.40
N LYS A 53 2.76 12.72 2.25
CA LYS A 53 2.52 11.97 1.00
C LYS A 53 3.81 11.40 0.41
N GLU A 54 4.89 12.19 0.41
CA GLU A 54 6.20 11.76 -0.05
C GLU A 54 6.78 10.65 0.85
N ALA A 55 6.71 10.84 2.17
CA ALA A 55 7.15 9.85 3.15
C ALA A 55 6.42 8.52 2.97
N ALA A 56 5.09 8.53 2.79
CA ALA A 56 4.32 7.30 2.55
C ALA A 56 4.74 6.61 1.24
N SER A 57 5.00 7.38 0.19
CA SER A 57 5.50 6.85 -1.09
C SER A 57 6.88 6.20 -0.96
N LEU A 58 7.81 6.85 -0.24
CA LEU A 58 9.16 6.32 -0.01
C LEU A 58 9.13 5.02 0.80
N VAL A 59 8.36 4.99 1.89
CA VAL A 59 8.20 3.77 2.72
C VAL A 59 7.56 2.65 1.90
N THR A 60 6.56 2.97 1.07
CA THR A 60 5.92 1.97 0.20
C THR A 60 6.92 1.35 -0.77
N ALA A 61 7.82 2.15 -1.34
CA ALA A 61 8.86 1.63 -2.23
C ALA A 61 9.83 0.70 -1.50
N GLU A 62 10.25 1.04 -0.28
CA GLU A 62 11.12 0.18 0.54
C GLU A 62 10.45 -1.14 0.92
N VAL A 63 9.17 -1.09 1.34
CA VAL A 63 8.39 -2.27 1.69
C VAL A 63 8.19 -3.16 0.46
N ALA A 64 7.91 -2.58 -0.71
CA ALA A 64 7.71 -3.34 -1.94
C ALA A 64 8.93 -4.21 -2.30
N VAL A 65 10.15 -3.71 -2.07
CA VAL A 65 11.39 -4.50 -2.30
C VAL A 65 11.43 -5.76 -1.42
N VAL A 66 10.92 -5.70 -0.20
CA VAL A 66 10.87 -6.87 0.70
C VAL A 66 9.89 -7.91 0.17
N TRP A 67 8.72 -7.47 -0.29
CA TRP A 67 7.70 -8.35 -0.87
C TRP A 67 8.14 -8.94 -2.22
N GLU A 68 8.88 -8.18 -3.02
CA GLU A 68 9.48 -8.65 -4.28
C GLU A 68 10.56 -9.71 -4.03
N LYS A 69 11.39 -9.55 -3.00
CA LYS A 69 12.35 -10.59 -2.56
C LYS A 69 11.65 -11.87 -2.12
N ALA A 70 10.45 -11.76 -1.58
CA ALA A 70 9.58 -12.89 -1.25
C ALA A 70 8.86 -13.48 -2.46
N ARG A 71 9.02 -12.88 -3.66
CA ARG A 71 8.32 -13.25 -4.90
C ARG A 71 6.80 -13.20 -4.79
N ILE A 72 6.28 -12.40 -3.86
CA ILE A 72 4.84 -12.27 -3.64
C ILE A 72 4.30 -11.09 -4.47
N PRO A 73 3.30 -11.32 -5.34
CA PRO A 73 2.62 -10.25 -6.07
C PRO A 73 1.99 -9.24 -5.12
N THR A 74 2.20 -7.96 -5.39
CA THR A 74 1.71 -6.86 -4.54
C THR A 74 0.59 -6.07 -5.22
N GLN A 75 -0.16 -5.31 -4.41
CA GLN A 75 -1.17 -4.37 -4.91
C GLN A 75 -0.53 -3.16 -5.58
N LYS A 76 -1.35 -2.38 -6.29
CA LYS A 76 -0.94 -1.08 -6.85
C LYS A 76 -0.35 -0.19 -5.75
N LYS A 77 0.78 0.46 -6.05
CA LYS A 77 1.50 1.35 -5.12
C LYS A 77 0.59 2.38 -4.44
N SER A 78 -0.40 2.93 -5.14
CA SER A 78 -1.37 3.88 -4.60
C SER A 78 -2.18 3.31 -3.43
N ARG A 79 -2.64 2.04 -3.51
CA ARG A 79 -3.36 1.37 -2.42
C ARG A 79 -2.46 1.15 -1.20
N CYS A 80 -1.20 0.79 -1.43
CA CYS A 80 -0.22 0.61 -0.36
C CYS A 80 0.08 1.94 0.36
N VAL A 81 0.24 3.03 -0.40
CA VAL A 81 0.40 4.39 0.15
C VAL A 81 -0.81 4.78 0.99
N GLU A 82 -2.02 4.56 0.47
CA GLU A 82 -3.26 4.85 1.20
C GLU A 82 -3.33 4.08 2.52
N ARG A 83 -2.89 2.82 2.54
CA ARG A 83 -2.82 2.01 3.76
C ARG A 83 -1.91 2.63 4.82
N ILE A 84 -0.73 3.14 4.45
CA ILE A 84 0.16 3.87 5.38
C ILE A 84 -0.51 5.14 5.91
N LEU A 85 -1.17 5.90 5.03
CA LEU A 85 -1.87 7.13 5.42
C LEU A 85 -3.03 6.84 6.39
N ARG A 86 -3.78 5.75 6.20
CA ARG A 86 -4.83 5.31 7.14
C ARG A 86 -4.25 4.92 8.51
N LEU A 87 -3.13 4.18 8.54
CA LEU A 87 -2.43 3.86 9.80
C LEU A 87 -1.96 5.13 10.52
N TYR A 88 -1.41 6.09 9.78
CA TYR A 88 -1.01 7.38 10.32
C TYR A 88 -2.19 8.19 10.88
N ALA A 89 -3.31 8.26 10.15
CA ALA A 89 -4.52 8.95 10.61
C ALA A 89 -5.10 8.30 11.88
N SER A 90 -5.13 6.97 11.94
CA SER A 90 -5.52 6.24 13.16
C SER A 90 -4.62 6.61 14.34
N TRP A 91 -3.30 6.66 14.14
CA TRP A 91 -2.36 7.09 15.16
C TRP A 91 -2.60 8.55 15.59
N GLN A 92 -2.85 9.47 14.66
CA GLN A 92 -3.11 10.89 14.98
C GLN A 92 -4.36 11.05 15.86
N ASN A 93 -5.41 10.27 15.61
CA ASN A 93 -6.62 10.30 16.42
C ASN A 93 -6.33 9.86 17.87
N LEU A 94 -5.51 8.82 18.04
CA LEU A 94 -5.09 8.36 19.37
C LEU A 94 -4.16 9.36 20.08
N ASP A 95 -3.25 10.00 19.34
CA ASP A 95 -2.37 11.02 19.91
C ASP A 95 -3.16 12.24 20.43
N ARG A 96 -4.28 12.58 19.78
CA ARG A 96 -5.21 13.61 20.26
C ARG A 96 -5.97 13.19 21.52
N SER A 97 -6.33 11.91 21.65
CA SER A 97 -7.06 11.38 22.82
C SER A 97 -6.17 10.80 23.91
N LYS A 98 -4.84 10.91 23.82
CA LYS A 98 -3.89 10.30 24.78
C LYS A 98 -4.07 10.73 26.25
N LYS A 99 -4.66 11.90 26.51
CA LYS A 99 -4.95 12.40 27.86
C LYS A 99 -6.30 11.94 28.41
N ARG A 100 -7.17 11.38 27.55
CA ARG A 100 -8.50 10.89 27.93
C ARG A 100 -8.40 9.45 28.43
N SER A 101 -9.11 9.17 29.50
CA SER A 101 -9.16 7.88 30.19
C SER A 101 -10.50 7.17 30.01
N ALA A 102 -11.33 7.59 29.05
CA ALA A 102 -12.56 6.87 28.74
C ALA A 102 -12.24 5.43 28.30
N GLU A 103 -13.10 4.48 28.67
CA GLU A 103 -12.93 3.05 28.37
C GLU A 103 -12.69 2.82 26.86
N VAL A 104 -13.45 3.52 26.01
CA VAL A 104 -13.31 3.49 24.55
C VAL A 104 -11.92 3.92 24.09
N ASP A 105 -11.31 4.92 24.74
CA ASP A 105 -9.95 5.37 24.40
C ASP A 105 -8.89 4.35 24.83
N VAL A 106 -9.11 3.64 25.96
CA VAL A 106 -8.24 2.55 26.41
C VAL A 106 -8.28 1.39 25.41
N GLU A 107 -9.47 0.96 25.02
CA GLU A 107 -9.64 -0.13 24.06
C GLU A 107 -9.06 0.23 22.69
N ASN A 108 -9.29 1.46 22.21
CA ASN A 108 -8.69 1.92 20.95
C ASN A 108 -7.16 1.91 20.99
N ARG A 109 -6.54 2.28 22.12
CA ARG A 109 -5.07 2.16 22.30
C ARG A 109 -4.61 0.71 22.28
N ARG A 110 -5.35 -0.19 22.94
CA ARG A 110 -5.05 -1.63 22.98
C ARG A 110 -5.14 -2.25 21.59
N SER A 111 -6.27 -2.04 20.92
CA SER A 111 -6.52 -2.48 19.55
C SER A 111 -5.47 -1.95 18.57
N PHE A 112 -5.08 -0.69 18.68
CA PHE A 112 -3.99 -0.15 17.85
C PHE A 112 -2.64 -0.79 18.16
N SER A 113 -2.32 -1.03 19.43
CA SER A 113 -1.07 -1.67 19.84
C SER A 113 -0.97 -3.10 19.28
N LEU A 114 -2.08 -3.85 19.29
CA LEU A 114 -2.17 -5.14 18.62
C LEU A 114 -1.99 -5.00 17.10
N ALA A 115 -2.66 -4.03 16.48
CA ALA A 115 -2.51 -3.76 15.05
C ALA A 115 -1.05 -3.44 14.67
N LEU A 116 -0.28 -2.75 15.52
CA LEU A 116 1.15 -2.49 15.28
C LEU A 116 1.98 -3.77 15.16
N MET A 117 1.58 -4.84 15.84
CA MET A 117 2.26 -6.14 15.82
C MET A 117 1.86 -7.01 14.62
N THR A 118 0.77 -6.67 13.94
CA THR A 118 0.28 -7.40 12.76
C THR A 118 1.05 -7.07 11.49
N LEU A 119 0.95 -7.97 10.51
CA LEU A 119 1.55 -7.86 9.19
C LEU A 119 1.04 -6.61 8.44
N PHE A 120 1.96 -5.83 7.88
CA PHE A 120 1.63 -4.80 6.90
C PHE A 120 1.44 -5.46 5.53
N ASP A 121 0.24 -6.01 5.33
CA ASP A 121 -0.10 -6.78 4.14
C ASP A 121 -0.33 -5.87 2.93
N ILE A 122 0.52 -6.02 1.92
CA ILE A 122 0.38 -5.39 0.60
C ILE A 122 0.27 -6.43 -0.53
N GLY A 123 0.03 -7.69 -0.18
CA GLY A 123 -0.16 -8.76 -1.14
C GLY A 123 -1.38 -8.51 -2.02
N HIS A 124 -1.30 -8.92 -3.28
CA HIS A 124 -2.43 -8.93 -4.19
C HIS A 124 -3.59 -9.75 -3.58
N ALA A 125 -4.84 -9.43 -3.97
CA ALA A 125 -6.00 -10.20 -3.52
C ALA A 125 -5.86 -11.67 -3.94
N ASP A 126 -5.54 -11.87 -5.21
CA ASP A 126 -5.28 -13.18 -5.82
C ASP A 126 -3.80 -13.59 -5.69
N ALA A 127 -3.09 -13.13 -4.65
CA ALA A 127 -1.66 -13.44 -4.49
C ALA A 127 -1.41 -14.95 -4.46
N PHE A 128 -2.31 -15.73 -3.84
CA PHE A 128 -2.17 -17.18 -3.82
C PHE A 128 -2.21 -17.75 -5.22
N ASP A 129 -3.16 -17.38 -6.07
CA ASP A 129 -3.28 -17.92 -7.42
C ASP A 129 -2.13 -17.52 -8.34
N LEU A 130 -1.61 -16.29 -8.15
CA LEU A 130 -0.53 -15.73 -8.95
C LEU A 130 0.85 -16.30 -8.59
N ILE A 131 1.07 -16.74 -7.35
CA ILE A 131 2.33 -17.37 -6.95
C ILE A 131 2.39 -18.77 -7.55
N THR A 132 3.43 -19.08 -8.31
CA THR A 132 3.58 -20.40 -8.93
C THR A 132 4.36 -21.40 -8.07
N VAL A 133 5.14 -20.89 -7.11
CA VAL A 133 6.03 -21.68 -6.26
C VAL A 133 5.33 -21.98 -4.94
N ASP A 134 5.18 -23.25 -4.59
CA ASP A 134 4.44 -23.66 -3.39
C ASP A 134 5.12 -23.21 -2.10
N GLU A 135 6.47 -23.16 -2.08
CA GLU A 135 7.24 -22.66 -0.94
C GLU A 135 6.93 -21.17 -0.65
N ASP A 136 6.78 -20.35 -1.68
CA ASP A 136 6.44 -18.92 -1.55
C ASP A 136 4.99 -18.76 -1.06
N ARG A 137 4.07 -19.64 -1.51
CA ARG A 137 2.67 -19.68 -1.00
C ARG A 137 2.64 -20.04 0.48
N GLN A 138 3.38 -21.08 0.88
CA GLN A 138 3.48 -21.53 2.28
C GLN A 138 4.12 -20.46 3.15
N PHE A 139 5.14 -19.76 2.64
CA PHE A 139 5.75 -18.62 3.33
C PHE A 139 4.69 -17.54 3.60
N LEU A 140 3.90 -17.13 2.60
CA LEU A 140 2.84 -16.13 2.78
C LEU A 140 1.79 -16.57 3.81
N LEU A 141 1.36 -17.84 3.79
CA LEU A 141 0.46 -18.40 4.82
C LEU A 141 1.08 -18.30 6.22
N GLY A 142 2.35 -18.66 6.36
CA GLY A 142 3.09 -18.57 7.61
C GLY A 142 3.26 -17.14 8.12
N GLN A 143 3.34 -16.14 7.23
CA GLN A 143 3.40 -14.72 7.60
C GLN A 143 2.03 -14.16 8.01
N ARG A 144 0.94 -14.57 7.36
CA ARG A 144 -0.45 -14.12 7.63
C ARG A 144 -1.07 -14.75 8.87
N CYS A 145 -0.34 -15.64 9.53
CA CYS A 145 -0.81 -16.35 10.70
C CYS A 145 -1.23 -15.39 11.85
N PRO A 146 -2.43 -15.57 12.46
CA PRO A 146 -2.92 -14.73 13.56
C PRO A 146 -2.01 -14.72 14.80
N ASP A 147 -1.38 -15.86 15.11
CA ASP A 147 -0.45 -15.99 16.24
C ASP A 147 0.92 -15.34 15.99
N GLY A 148 1.09 -14.70 14.83
CA GLY A 148 2.33 -14.07 14.39
C GLY A 148 3.09 -14.88 13.33
N PRO A 149 4.13 -14.28 12.71
CA PRO A 149 4.84 -14.90 11.60
C PRO A 149 5.62 -16.14 12.04
N ARG A 150 5.26 -17.31 11.51
CA ARG A 150 5.92 -18.59 11.85
C ARG A 150 7.11 -18.94 10.95
N CYS A 151 7.30 -18.22 9.85
CA CYS A 151 8.30 -18.50 8.85
C CYS A 151 9.28 -17.33 8.67
N ILE A 152 10.43 -17.62 8.05
CA ILE A 152 11.43 -16.63 7.64
C ILE A 152 11.83 -16.91 6.19
N MET A 153 12.13 -15.86 5.43
CA MET A 153 12.70 -15.96 4.09
C MET A 153 14.00 -16.73 4.16
N GLN A 154 14.09 -17.78 3.35
CA GLN A 154 15.32 -18.53 3.14
C GLN A 154 16.18 -17.87 2.06
N GLY A 155 17.38 -18.41 1.82
CA GLY A 155 18.25 -17.92 0.76
C GLY A 155 17.59 -18.03 -0.62
N VAL A 156 18.02 -17.17 -1.55
CA VAL A 156 17.53 -17.21 -2.94
C VAL A 156 18.05 -18.48 -3.63
N ASP A 157 17.15 -19.28 -4.20
CA ASP A 157 17.53 -20.36 -5.11
C ASP A 157 18.08 -19.76 -6.42
N GLN A 158 19.40 -19.81 -6.56
CA GLN A 158 20.12 -19.25 -7.71
C GLN A 158 19.72 -19.95 -9.02
N SER A 159 19.46 -21.26 -8.97
CA SER A 159 19.10 -22.03 -10.15
C SER A 159 17.72 -21.63 -10.70
N LEU A 160 16.77 -21.39 -9.79
CA LEU A 160 15.42 -20.91 -10.13
C LEU A 160 15.50 -19.46 -10.64
N ALA A 161 16.23 -18.60 -9.95
CA ALA A 161 16.43 -17.20 -10.36
C ALA A 161 17.07 -17.08 -11.75
N ASP A 162 18.05 -17.92 -12.07
CA ASP A 162 18.71 -17.97 -13.38
C ASP A 162 17.78 -18.46 -14.49
N ARG A 163 16.88 -19.39 -14.18
CA ARG A 163 15.88 -19.89 -15.13
C ARG A 163 14.86 -18.80 -15.47
N GLU A 164 14.38 -18.07 -14.47
CA GLU A 164 13.42 -16.98 -14.65
C GLU A 164 14.03 -15.79 -15.38
N ARG A 165 15.27 -15.41 -15.06
CA ARG A 165 16.00 -14.36 -15.76
C ARG A 165 16.09 -14.66 -17.26
N ARG A 166 16.52 -15.87 -17.63
CA ARG A 166 16.56 -16.32 -19.03
C ARG A 166 15.19 -16.30 -19.70
N ARG A 167 14.11 -16.64 -18.98
CA ARG A 167 12.73 -16.58 -19.50
C ARG A 167 12.28 -15.14 -19.77
N LEU A 168 12.58 -14.22 -18.85
CA LEU A 168 12.29 -12.79 -18.99
C LEU A 168 13.04 -12.17 -20.17
N GLU A 169 14.35 -12.41 -20.28
CA GLU A 169 15.19 -11.92 -21.38
C GLU A 169 14.64 -12.36 -22.75
N ARG A 170 14.28 -13.63 -22.90
CA ARG A 170 13.62 -14.14 -24.13
C ARG A 170 12.28 -13.46 -24.42
N GLY A 171 11.51 -13.15 -23.38
CA GLY A 171 10.21 -12.49 -23.50
C GLY A 171 10.30 -10.99 -23.79
N VAL A 172 11.38 -10.33 -23.37
CA VAL A 172 11.67 -8.91 -23.70
C VAL A 172 12.12 -8.82 -25.16
N LEU A 173 13.03 -9.70 -25.59
CA LEU A 173 13.54 -9.71 -26.96
C LEU A 173 12.43 -9.89 -28.02
N LYS A 174 11.44 -10.75 -27.74
CA LYS A 174 10.25 -10.93 -28.59
C LYS A 174 9.36 -9.68 -28.66
N ARG A 175 9.28 -8.90 -27.59
CA ARG A 175 8.48 -7.67 -27.55
C ARG A 175 9.16 -6.51 -28.28
N SER A 176 10.48 -6.42 -28.19
CA SER A 176 11.27 -5.42 -28.94
C SER A 176 11.41 -5.73 -30.43
N SER A 177 11.11 -6.96 -30.89
CA SER A 177 11.18 -7.35 -32.31
C SER A 177 9.83 -7.32 -33.05
N SER A 178 8.75 -6.81 -32.44
CA SER A 178 7.51 -6.53 -33.18
C SER A 178 7.73 -5.23 -33.98
N PRO A 179 7.72 -5.26 -35.32
CA PRO A 179 8.06 -4.09 -36.12
C PRO A 179 6.97 -3.02 -35.97
N GLU A 180 7.40 -1.77 -35.77
CA GLU A 180 6.58 -0.59 -35.94
C GLU A 180 5.92 -0.64 -37.31
N ARG A 181 4.58 -0.65 -37.34
CA ARG A 181 3.80 -0.52 -38.57
C ARG A 181 3.96 0.94 -39.03
N ALA A 182 5.01 1.20 -39.80
CA ALA A 182 5.28 2.48 -40.42
C ALA A 182 4.08 2.92 -41.27
N THR A 183 3.34 3.92 -40.80
CA THR A 183 2.34 4.64 -41.58
C THR A 183 3.04 5.74 -42.37
N THR A 184 3.53 5.41 -43.56
CA THR A 184 3.91 6.41 -44.57
C THR A 184 3.53 5.91 -45.96
N ALA A 185 2.50 6.48 -46.58
CA ALA A 185 2.41 6.66 -48.03
C ALA A 185 1.35 7.73 -48.38
N THR A 186 1.85 8.81 -48.94
CA THR A 186 1.11 9.94 -49.52
C THR A 186 0.45 9.56 -50.86
N ARG A 187 -0.72 10.14 -51.09
CA ARG A 187 -1.62 10.18 -52.29
C ARG A 187 -0.96 9.95 -53.67
N SER A 188 -1.60 9.16 -54.54
CA SER A 188 -2.40 9.67 -55.70
C SER A 188 -3.11 8.56 -56.52
N SER A 189 -4.44 8.69 -56.58
CA SER A 189 -5.42 8.44 -57.66
C SER A 189 -5.27 7.33 -58.72
N SER A 190 -6.19 6.38 -58.68
CA SER A 190 -7.09 5.84 -59.75
C SER A 190 -7.65 4.52 -59.17
N GLY A 191 -8.92 4.16 -59.16
CA GLY A 191 -10.11 4.52 -59.92
C GLY A 191 -10.86 3.19 -60.12
N LEU A 192 -12.13 3.14 -59.66
CA LEU A 192 -13.16 2.10 -59.88
C LEU A 192 -13.25 0.92 -58.87
N GLY A 193 -14.38 0.87 -58.16
CA GLY A 193 -15.26 -0.32 -58.22
C GLY A 193 -15.67 -1.01 -56.91
N ALA A 194 -16.91 -0.73 -56.50
CA ALA A 194 -17.94 -1.67 -55.99
C ALA A 194 -18.05 -1.99 -54.48
N GLY A 195 -19.32 -1.91 -54.01
CA GLY A 195 -19.93 -2.64 -52.89
C GLY A 195 -19.75 -1.99 -51.53
N ASP A 196 -20.66 -1.11 -51.10
CA ASP A 196 -21.92 -1.37 -50.39
C ASP A 196 -21.74 -1.33 -48.86
N GLU A 197 -22.78 -0.83 -48.19
CA GLU A 197 -23.02 -0.75 -46.74
C GLU A 197 -22.51 0.52 -46.01
N GLU A 198 -23.35 1.56 -45.95
CA GLU A 198 -23.57 2.34 -44.71
C GLU A 198 -24.96 3.01 -44.70
N GLU A 199 -25.76 2.67 -43.68
CA GLU A 199 -26.64 3.60 -42.96
C GLU A 199 -26.68 3.08 -41.51
N ASN A 200 -25.83 3.59 -40.61
CA ASN A 200 -25.96 4.79 -39.77
C ASN A 200 -27.16 4.78 -38.79
N GLY A 201 -26.83 5.08 -37.53
CA GLY A 201 -27.70 5.18 -36.37
C GLY A 201 -27.01 4.50 -35.19
N GLY A 202 -26.15 5.15 -34.40
CA GLY A 202 -26.38 6.43 -33.73
C GLY A 202 -26.97 6.17 -32.35
N ASP A 203 -26.47 6.91 -31.36
CA ASP A 203 -27.06 7.17 -30.04
C ASP A 203 -26.41 6.47 -28.82
N ASP A 204 -25.58 7.29 -28.15
CA ASP A 204 -25.71 7.70 -26.75
C ASP A 204 -25.66 6.59 -25.67
N GLY A 205 -24.65 6.61 -24.80
CA GLY A 205 -24.50 7.72 -23.87
C GLY A 205 -25.57 7.59 -22.80
N ARG A 206 -25.32 6.76 -21.79
CA ARG A 206 -26.04 6.80 -20.52
C ARG A 206 -25.17 6.30 -19.39
N ASP A 207 -24.63 7.26 -18.66
CA ASP A 207 -24.50 7.20 -17.21
C ASP A 207 -25.75 6.56 -16.61
N ALA A 208 -25.53 5.54 -15.78
CA ALA A 208 -26.52 5.07 -14.83
C ALA A 208 -25.83 5.01 -13.47
N ASP A 209 -26.11 6.06 -12.71
CA ASP A 209 -25.90 6.19 -11.28
C ASP A 209 -26.48 5.00 -10.49
N PHE A 210 -25.95 4.86 -9.27
CA PHE A 210 -26.70 4.44 -8.06
C PHE A 210 -26.90 2.91 -7.87
N VAL A 211 -26.55 2.28 -6.73
CA VAL A 211 -26.92 2.61 -5.34
C VAL A 211 -25.77 2.29 -4.35
N PRO A 212 -25.50 3.15 -3.36
CA PRO A 212 -24.68 2.86 -2.19
C PRO A 212 -25.49 2.20 -1.05
N SER A 213 -24.92 1.16 -0.41
CA SER A 213 -25.37 0.61 0.88
C SER A 213 -24.14 -0.02 1.55
N ALA A 214 -23.79 0.19 2.82
CA ALA A 214 -24.50 0.80 3.92
C ALA A 214 -23.52 1.59 4.81
N GLU A 215 -24.08 2.63 5.42
CA GLU A 215 -23.47 3.54 6.36
C GLU A 215 -23.02 2.84 7.65
N TYR A 216 -21.83 3.20 8.17
CA TYR A 216 -21.56 3.10 9.60
C TYR A 216 -21.68 4.51 10.19
N PRO A 217 -22.45 4.69 11.28
CA PRO A 217 -22.96 5.99 11.69
C PRO A 217 -21.85 6.94 12.18
N LEU A 218 -21.82 8.12 11.57
CA LEU A 218 -21.20 9.31 12.12
C LEU A 218 -21.96 9.69 13.40
N ASN A 219 -21.31 9.47 14.54
CA ASN A 219 -21.83 9.83 15.84
C ASN A 219 -21.91 11.37 15.94
N ARG A 220 -23.09 11.92 15.65
CA ARG A 220 -23.42 13.33 15.89
C ARG A 220 -23.65 13.52 17.40
N PRO A 221 -23.08 14.55 18.05
CA PRO A 221 -23.41 14.84 19.43
C PRO A 221 -24.88 15.29 19.53
N VAL A 222 -25.61 14.66 20.45
CA VAL A 222 -26.97 15.04 20.83
C VAL A 222 -26.91 16.39 21.57
N PRO A 223 -27.72 17.40 21.21
CA PRO A 223 -27.79 18.63 22.01
C PRO A 223 -28.47 18.34 23.37
N PRO A 224 -28.04 18.99 24.46
CA PRO A 224 -28.68 18.81 25.76
C PRO A 224 -30.12 19.33 25.72
N SER A 225 -31.06 18.46 26.09
CA SER A 225 -32.47 18.79 26.27
C SER A 225 -32.64 19.79 27.41
N VAL A 226 -33.22 20.94 27.06
CA VAL A 226 -33.73 21.94 28.00
C VAL A 226 -35.07 21.42 28.53
N ALA A 227 -35.11 20.98 29.80
CA ALA A 227 -36.27 21.14 30.68
C ALA A 227 -36.01 20.52 32.08
N ALA A 228 -35.75 21.38 33.06
CA ALA A 228 -36.17 21.13 34.44
C ALA A 228 -36.57 22.48 35.07
N ARG A 229 -37.77 22.94 34.71
CA ARG A 229 -38.57 23.84 35.54
C ARG A 229 -39.64 22.98 36.23
N ARG A 230 -39.53 22.84 37.54
CA ARG A 230 -40.62 22.62 38.50
C ARG A 230 -40.11 23.30 39.79
N SER A 231 -40.67 24.47 40.13
CA SER A 231 -41.79 24.65 41.07
C SER A 231 -41.37 24.26 42.48
#